data_AF-A0A4R2JIA4-F1
#
_entry.id   AF-A0A4R2JIA4-F1
#
_cell.length_a   1.000
_cell.length_b   1.000
_cell.length_c   1.000
_cell.angle_alpha   90.00
_cell.angle_beta   90.00
_cell.angle_gamma   90.00
#
_symmetry.space_group_name_H-M   'P 1'
#
loop_
_entity.id
_entity.type
_entity.pdbx_description
1 polymer ?
#
loop_
_entity_poly.entity_id
_entity_poly.type
_entity_poly.pdbx_seq_one_letter_code
_entity_poly.pdbx_strand_id
1 'polypeptide(L)'
;MEKLYSILEPYDSWWNDEGEEKNLEARKALQDFYKELKKLRPSKKYEKNIVHFSYVPHLVKIKKALDEKRYMRACNEIISLMHYEPFLQGRIYYNVLKLLEKEVVENFV
;
A
#
# COMPACT_ATOMS: atom_id res chain seq x y z
N MET A 1 -10.60 3.15 -8.42
CA MET A 1 -9.99 2.13 -7.55
C MET A 1 -9.37 1.01 -8.38
N GLU A 2 -10.04 0.48 -9.40
CA GLU A 2 -9.51 -0.59 -10.29
C GLU A 2 -8.07 -0.36 -10.78
N LYS A 3 -7.75 0.86 -11.26
CA LYS A 3 -6.39 1.21 -11.67
C LYS A 3 -5.32 1.02 -10.57
N LEU A 4 -5.67 1.27 -9.30
CA LEU A 4 -4.74 1.09 -8.19
C LEU A 4 -4.51 -0.39 -7.89
N TYR A 5 -5.57 -1.21 -7.97
CA TYR A 5 -5.48 -2.66 -7.83
C TYR A 5 -4.61 -3.26 -8.93
N SER A 6 -4.86 -2.92 -10.19
CA SER A 6 -4.15 -3.49 -11.34
C SER A 6 -2.64 -3.25 -11.33
N ILE A 7 -2.16 -2.23 -10.61
CA ILE A 7 -0.72 -1.96 -10.45
C ILE A 7 -0.08 -2.99 -9.51
N LEU A 8 -0.79 -3.39 -8.46
CA LEU A 8 -0.24 -4.21 -7.37
C LEU A 8 -0.58 -5.69 -7.50
N GLU A 9 -1.73 -6.04 -8.10
CA GLU A 9 -2.24 -7.41 -8.24
C GLU A 9 -1.22 -8.40 -8.85
N PRO A 10 -0.42 -8.05 -9.87
CA PRO A 10 0.58 -8.98 -10.41
C PRO A 10 1.67 -9.39 -9.41
N TYR A 11 1.77 -8.69 -8.27
CA TYR A 11 2.81 -8.80 -7.26
C TYR A 11 2.26 -9.08 -5.87
N ASP A 12 1.01 -9.51 -5.73
CA ASP A 12 0.31 -9.65 -4.44
C ASP A 12 0.64 -10.94 -3.66
N SER A 13 1.87 -11.43 -3.75
CA SER A 13 2.29 -12.65 -3.07
C SER A 13 2.46 -12.45 -1.56
N TRP A 14 1.70 -13.23 -0.77
CA TRP A 14 1.85 -13.30 0.68
C TRP A 14 3.22 -13.86 1.11
N TRP A 15 3.79 -14.79 0.34
CA TRP A 15 5.01 -15.53 0.67
C TRP A 15 6.28 -14.85 0.17
N ASN A 16 6.17 -13.98 -0.84
CA ASN A 16 7.30 -13.27 -1.44
C ASN A 16 8.41 -14.23 -1.92
N ASP A 17 8.01 -15.35 -2.53
CA ASP A 17 8.84 -16.50 -2.89
C ASP A 17 9.07 -16.64 -4.40
N GLU A 18 8.66 -15.65 -5.19
CA GLU A 18 8.79 -15.66 -6.66
C GLU A 18 10.14 -15.14 -7.18
N GLY A 19 11.11 -14.93 -6.29
CA GLY A 19 12.48 -14.52 -6.62
C GLY A 19 12.73 -13.01 -6.56
N GLU A 20 14.02 -12.65 -6.54
CA GLU A 20 14.47 -11.26 -6.31
C GLU A 20 14.08 -10.32 -7.45
N GLU A 21 14.10 -10.80 -8.70
CA GLU A 21 13.70 -9.98 -9.86
C GLU A 21 12.25 -9.51 -9.72
N LYS A 22 11.33 -10.44 -9.44
CA LYS A 22 9.92 -10.11 -9.24
C LYS A 22 9.68 -9.26 -7.99
N ASN A 23 10.49 -9.45 -6.94
CA ASN A 23 10.47 -8.58 -5.77
C ASN A 23 10.89 -7.13 -6.11
N LEU A 24 11.89 -6.94 -6.96
CA LEU A 24 12.30 -5.60 -7.42
C LEU A 24 11.27 -4.97 -8.36
N GLU A 25 10.59 -5.77 -9.18
CA GLU A 25 9.44 -5.29 -9.97
C GLU A 25 8.28 -4.84 -9.07
N ALA A 26 7.96 -5.61 -8.02
CA ALA A 26 6.97 -5.22 -7.02
C ALA A 26 7.32 -3.88 -6.36
N ARG A 27 8.62 -3.62 -6.11
CA ARG A 27 9.08 -2.31 -5.64
C ARG A 27 8.76 -1.19 -6.63
N LYS A 28 8.99 -1.40 -7.93
CA LYS A 28 8.62 -0.41 -8.97
C LYS A 28 7.11 -0.20 -9.01
N ALA A 29 6.33 -1.27 -8.89
CA ALA A 29 4.87 -1.19 -8.81
C ALA A 29 4.39 -0.35 -7.61
N LEU A 30 5.03 -0.47 -6.43
CA LEU A 30 4.75 0.38 -5.27
C LEU A 30 5.04 1.87 -5.55
N GLN A 31 6.09 2.18 -6.30
CA GLN A 31 6.40 3.56 -6.71
C GLN A 31 5.34 4.11 -7.67
N ASP A 32 4.92 3.31 -8.65
CA ASP A 32 3.90 3.71 -9.62
C ASP A 32 2.52 3.83 -8.96
N PHE A 33 2.20 2.94 -8.03
CA PHE A 33 1.05 3.05 -7.17
C PHE A 33 1.06 4.36 -6.37
N TYR A 34 2.18 4.73 -5.74
CA TYR A 34 2.31 6.00 -5.02
C TYR A 34 2.02 7.19 -5.94
N LYS A 35 2.59 7.21 -7.15
CA LYS A 35 2.36 8.29 -8.13
C LYS A 35 0.89 8.39 -8.52
N GLU A 36 0.22 7.27 -8.73
CA GLU A 36 -1.20 7.23 -9.07
C GLU A 36 -2.10 7.59 -7.89
N LEU A 37 -1.79 7.12 -6.69
CA LEU A 37 -2.51 7.48 -5.47
C LEU A 37 -2.48 8.98 -5.22
N LYS A 38 -1.32 9.62 -5.41
CA LYS A 38 -1.13 11.08 -5.23
C LYS A 38 -1.98 11.94 -6.17
N LYS A 39 -2.42 11.40 -7.30
CA LYS A 39 -3.33 12.08 -8.24
C LYS A 39 -4.77 12.10 -7.73
N LEU A 40 -5.11 11.20 -6.81
CA LEU A 40 -6.42 11.13 -6.20
C LEU A 40 -6.56 12.17 -5.08
N ARG A 41 -7.81 12.41 -4.68
CA ARG A 41 -8.13 13.21 -3.49
C ARG A 41 -8.79 12.31 -2.45
N PRO A 42 -8.56 12.56 -1.16
CA PRO A 42 -9.28 11.83 -0.13
C PRO A 42 -10.79 12.05 -0.25
N SER A 43 -11.57 11.05 0.13
CA SER A 43 -13.02 11.13 0.15
C SER A 43 -13.48 12.21 1.13
N LYS A 44 -14.42 13.05 0.68
CA LYS A 44 -15.08 14.05 1.53
C LYS A 44 -16.12 13.40 2.46
N LYS A 45 -16.64 12.22 2.09
CA LYS A 45 -17.63 11.49 2.86
C LYS A 45 -16.92 10.66 3.91
N TYR A 46 -17.26 10.90 5.16
CA TYR A 46 -16.72 10.14 6.28
C TYR A 46 -17.51 8.85 6.47
N GLU A 47 -16.82 7.71 6.41
CA GLU A 47 -17.40 6.40 6.68
C GLU A 47 -17.25 6.09 8.18
N LYS A 48 -18.39 5.98 8.88
CA LYS A 48 -18.42 5.62 10.29
C LYS A 48 -18.19 4.11 10.42
N ASN A 49 -16.97 3.73 10.78
CA ASN A 49 -16.66 2.37 11.26
C ASN A 49 -16.69 2.32 12.79
N ILE A 50 -17.28 1.24 13.33
CA ILE A 50 -17.31 0.95 14.78
C ILE A 50 -15.88 0.89 15.35
N VAL A 51 -14.96 0.37 14.55
CA VAL A 51 -13.53 0.27 14.87
C VAL A 51 -12.75 1.34 14.10
N HIS A 52 -12.62 2.53 14.69
CA HIS A 52 -11.99 3.69 14.06
C HIS A 52 -10.54 3.45 13.57
N PHE A 53 -9.84 2.48 14.17
CA PHE A 53 -8.42 2.19 13.91
C PHE A 53 -8.18 0.78 13.34
N SER A 54 -9.19 0.12 12.78
CA SER A 54 -9.04 -1.21 12.15
C SER A 54 -8.01 -1.25 11.02
N TYR A 55 -7.72 -0.10 10.39
CA TYR A 55 -6.67 0.04 9.38
C TYR A 55 -5.24 0.01 9.94
N VAL A 56 -5.02 0.26 11.24
CA VAL A 56 -3.68 0.37 11.83
C VAL A 56 -2.90 -0.96 11.76
N PRO A 57 -3.49 -2.13 12.07
CA PRO A 57 -2.84 -3.42 11.84
C PRO A 57 -2.31 -3.61 10.41
N HIS A 58 -3.04 -3.15 9.39
CA HIS A 58 -2.57 -3.20 8.00
C HIS A 58 -1.33 -2.32 7.81
N LEU A 59 -1.34 -1.08 8.30
CA LEU A 59 -0.17 -0.19 8.21
C LEU A 59 1.07 -0.80 8.88
N VAL A 60 0.90 -1.46 10.02
CA VAL A 60 2.01 -2.15 10.71
C VAL A 60 2.57 -3.28 9.85
N LYS A 61 1.71 -4.09 9.21
CA LYS A 61 2.12 -5.18 8.32
C LYS A 61 2.82 -4.66 7.07
N ILE A 62 2.28 -3.61 6.44
CA ILE A 62 2.89 -2.95 5.28
C ILE A 62 4.30 -2.45 5.65
N LYS A 63 4.41 -1.69 6.75
CA LYS A 63 5.71 -1.17 7.20
C LYS A 63 6.70 -2.31 7.44
N LYS A 64 6.29 -3.36 8.17
CA LYS A 64 7.16 -4.51 8.44
C LYS A 64 7.65 -5.16 7.15
N ALA A 65 6.77 -5.35 6.16
CA ALA A 65 7.15 -5.92 4.88
C ALA A 65 8.17 -5.04 4.13
N LEU A 66 7.98 -3.72 4.16
CA LEU A 66 8.93 -2.76 3.55
C LEU A 66 10.30 -2.78 4.26
N ASP A 67 10.31 -2.80 5.61
CA ASP A 67 11.54 -2.90 6.41
C ASP A 67 12.31 -4.21 6.10
N GLU A 68 11.57 -5.30 5.88
CA GLU A 68 12.12 -6.62 5.49
C GLU A 68 12.45 -6.73 3.99
N LYS A 69 12.24 -5.65 3.20
CA LYS A 69 12.38 -5.63 1.73
C LYS A 69 11.55 -6.69 1.00
N ARG A 70 10.43 -7.10 1.59
CA ARG A 70 9.43 -8.02 1.01
C ARG A 70 8.36 -7.21 0.29
N TYR A 71 8.69 -6.70 -0.89
CA TYR A 71 7.84 -5.75 -1.61
C TYR A 71 6.56 -6.40 -2.14
N MET A 72 6.59 -7.67 -2.54
CA MET A 72 5.38 -8.40 -2.96
C MET A 72 4.40 -8.53 -1.79
N ARG A 73 4.95 -8.81 -0.60
CA ARG A 73 4.15 -8.82 0.62
C ARG A 73 3.56 -7.44 0.93
N ALA A 74 4.32 -6.36 0.73
CA ALA A 74 3.78 -5.02 0.89
C ALA A 74 2.62 -4.74 -0.09
N CYS A 75 2.74 -5.18 -1.37
CA CYS A 75 1.64 -5.10 -2.35
C CYS A 75 0.37 -5.81 -1.84
N ASN A 76 0.51 -7.06 -1.37
CA ASN A 76 -0.60 -7.85 -0.83
C ASN A 76 -1.31 -7.17 0.35
N GLU A 77 -0.55 -6.61 1.29
CA GLU A 77 -1.11 -5.95 2.47
C GLU A 77 -1.81 -4.63 2.12
N ILE A 78 -1.32 -3.89 1.11
CA ILE A 78 -1.99 -2.69 0.58
C ILE A 78 -3.29 -3.07 -0.13
N ILE A 79 -3.30 -4.13 -0.94
CA ILE A 79 -4.52 -4.67 -1.57
C ILE A 79 -5.54 -5.04 -0.50
N SER A 80 -5.10 -5.75 0.54
CA SER A 80 -5.97 -6.10 1.68
C SER A 80 -6.54 -4.87 2.36
N LEU A 81 -5.70 -3.85 2.61
CA LEU A 81 -6.16 -2.58 3.17
C LEU A 81 -7.19 -1.88 2.26
N MET A 82 -6.96 -1.86 0.95
CA MET A 82 -7.91 -1.29 -0.02
C MET A 82 -9.25 -2.03 -0.06
N HIS A 83 -9.23 -3.34 0.20
CA HIS A 83 -10.42 -4.19 0.14
C HIS A 83 -11.29 -4.06 1.39
N TYR A 84 -10.67 -4.03 2.57
CA TYR A 84 -11.40 -4.08 3.84
C TYR A 84 -11.68 -2.71 4.47
N GLU A 85 -10.94 -1.67 4.09
CA GLU A 85 -11.06 -0.35 4.70
C GLU A 85 -11.54 0.71 3.71
N PRO A 86 -12.16 1.80 4.19
CA PRO A 86 -12.49 2.96 3.35
C PRO A 86 -11.20 3.70 2.97
N PHE A 87 -10.46 3.14 2.02
CA PHE A 87 -9.06 3.47 1.73
C PHE A 87 -8.80 4.96 1.46
N LEU A 88 -9.73 5.62 0.77
CA LEU A 88 -9.62 7.04 0.45
C LEU A 88 -10.05 7.96 1.60
N GLN A 89 -10.50 7.44 2.74
CA GLN A 89 -10.75 8.25 3.92
C GLN A 89 -9.43 8.89 4.36
N GLY A 90 -9.46 10.20 4.64
CA GLY A 90 -8.25 11.01 4.80
C GLY A 90 -7.19 10.40 5.73
N ARG A 91 -7.60 9.82 6.87
CA ARG A 91 -6.68 9.16 7.81
C ARG A 91 -5.93 7.97 7.21
N ILE A 92 -6.57 7.16 6.37
CA ILE A 92 -5.95 6.00 5.74
C ILE A 92 -5.08 6.49 4.58
N TYR A 93 -5.68 7.29 3.70
CA TYR A 93 -5.03 7.89 2.54
C TYR A 93 -3.70 8.57 2.89
N TYR A 94 -3.69 9.49 3.85
CA TYR A 94 -2.48 10.25 4.20
C TYR A 94 -1.43 9.38 4.91
N ASN A 95 -1.84 8.41 5.73
CA ASN A 95 -0.89 7.52 6.38
C ASN A 95 -0.20 6.58 5.38
N VAL A 96 -0.94 6.03 4.41
CA VAL A 96 -0.37 5.19 3.35
C VAL A 96 0.57 6.02 2.47
N LEU A 97 0.13 7.22 2.06
CA LEU A 97 0.93 8.09 1.21
C LEU A 97 2.26 8.48 1.87
N LYS A 98 2.22 8.87 3.16
CA LYS A 98 3.41 9.21 3.94
C LYS A 98 4.33 8.00 4.15
N LEU A 99 3.77 6.82 4.40
CA LEU A 99 4.53 5.58 4.57
C LEU A 99 5.29 5.23 3.29
N LEU A 100 4.61 5.26 2.14
CA LEU A 100 5.23 4.93 0.85
C LEU A 100 6.25 5.98 0.40
N GLU A 101 5.98 7.27 0.65
CA GLU A 101 6.94 8.34 0.38
C GLU A 101 8.27 8.09 1.10
N LYS A 102 8.21 7.85 2.41
CA LYS A 102 9.41 7.56 3.20
C LYS A 102 10.13 6.28 2.75
N GLU A 103 9.39 5.17 2.70
CA GLU A 103 10.00 3.84 2.60
C GLU A 103 10.32 3.39 1.17
N VAL A 104 9.68 4.00 0.15
CA VAL A 104 9.80 3.57 -1.26
C VAL A 104 10.39 4.68 -2.16
N VAL A 105 10.21 5.96 -1.79
CA VAL A 105 10.67 7.10 -2.59
C VAL A 105 11.94 7.74 -2.01
N GLU A 106 11.94 8.09 -0.72
CA GLU A 106 13.04 8.84 -0.09
C GLU A 106 14.24 7.97 0.31
N ASN A 107 13.99 6.76 0.84
CA ASN A 107 15.05 5.86 1.34
C ASN A 107 15.99 5.28 0.25
N PHE A 108 15.98 5.81 -0.98
CA PHE A 108 16.77 5.30 -2.12
C PHE A 108 17.40 6.40 -3.01
N VAL A 109 17.58 7.62 -2.49
CA VAL A 109 18.45 8.67 -3.08
C VAL A 109 19.83 8.64 -2.40
#